data_AF-A0A5M4D0W6-F1
#
_entry.id   AF-A0A5M4D0W6-F1
#
_cell.length_a   1.000
_cell.length_b   1.000
_cell.length_c   1.000
_cell.angle_alpha   90.00
_cell.angle_beta   90.00
_cell.angle_gamma   90.00
#
_symmetry.space_group_name_H-M   'P 1'
#
loop_
_entity.id
_entity.type
_entity.pdbx_description
1 polymer ?
#
loop_
_entity_poly.entity_id
_entity_poly.type
_entity_poly.pdbx_seq_one_letter_code
_entity_poly.pdbx_strand_id
1 'polypeptide(L)'
;MTATVALLIAIAIPSLRQARLYADSASDLADLRTHAEVLTMYTSDSGGAFPNFIDPKFGIGPIPGSSMTSVPYFAQSQFWAIPLLAGYYERADVLGEVFYLRSAERDLEGGTLGHNPSYVYGATFLAFPAFWNPETRTAPPAQLGAVRIDQVRYSSRKALVDVIASNGRMNESGEGRGSRVLAAFVDGSAASFPLGETEPGYFDGTGSWEPWGTGRYPGTRLAYTIDGVHGFDVKAR
;
A
#
# COMPACT_ATOMS: atom_id res chain seq x y z
N MET A 1 -1.01 -4.83 52.20
CA MET A 1 -0.34 -3.93 51.23
C MET A 1 -0.10 -4.61 49.88
N THR A 2 0.33 -5.88 49.85
CA THR A 2 0.57 -6.65 48.60
C THR A 2 -0.68 -6.85 47.72
N ALA A 3 -1.85 -7.10 48.30
CA ALA A 3 -3.10 -7.28 47.55
C ALA A 3 -3.53 -6.03 46.75
N THR A 4 -3.35 -4.84 47.32
CA THR A 4 -3.67 -3.57 46.65
C THR A 4 -2.77 -3.32 45.45
N VAL A 5 -1.47 -3.62 45.57
CA VAL A 5 -0.51 -3.47 44.47
C VAL A 5 -0.82 -4.44 43.32
N ALA A 6 -1.13 -5.70 43.62
CA ALA A 6 -1.49 -6.69 42.60
C ALA A 6 -2.75 -6.27 41.83
N LEU A 7 -3.76 -5.74 42.52
CA LEU A 7 -4.98 -5.22 41.90
C LEU A 7 -4.69 -4.03 40.97
N LEU A 8 -3.84 -3.09 41.38
CA LEU A 8 -3.46 -1.95 40.53
C LEU A 8 -2.72 -2.39 39.27
N ILE A 9 -1.79 -3.35 39.40
CA ILE A 9 -1.06 -3.91 38.25
C ILE A 9 -2.01 -4.59 37.27
N ALA A 10 -2.97 -5.37 37.78
CA ALA A 10 -3.95 -6.08 36.95
C ALA A 10 -4.82 -5.14 36.08
N ILE A 11 -5.09 -3.92 36.56
CA ILE A 11 -5.86 -2.89 35.82
C ILE A 11 -4.94 -2.03 34.93
N ALA A 12 -3.70 -1.77 35.35
CA ALA A 12 -2.74 -0.96 34.60
C ALA A 12 -2.25 -1.64 33.32
N ILE A 13 -2.02 -2.95 33.33
CA ILE A 13 -1.52 -3.69 32.16
C ILE A 13 -2.42 -3.55 30.93
N PRO A 14 -3.74 -3.83 30.99
CA PRO A 14 -4.61 -3.72 29.81
C PRO A 14 -4.77 -2.29 29.31
N SER A 15 -4.81 -1.29 30.21
CA SER A 15 -4.90 0.12 29.83
C SER A 15 -3.63 0.62 29.13
N LEU A 16 -2.44 0.25 29.63
CA LEU A 16 -1.17 0.54 28.97
C LEU A 16 -1.06 -0.15 27.61
N ARG A 17 -1.54 -1.40 27.50
CA ARG A 17 -1.57 -2.11 26.23
C ARG A 17 -2.44 -1.40 25.19
N GLN A 18 -3.64 -0.96 25.57
CA GLN A 18 -4.51 -0.19 24.68
C GLN A 18 -3.87 1.14 24.27
N ALA A 19 -3.30 1.89 25.23
CA ALA A 19 -2.62 3.14 24.93
C ALA A 19 -1.47 2.95 23.92
N ARG A 20 -0.70 1.87 24.05
CA ARG A 20 0.36 1.52 23.09
C ARG A 20 -0.20 1.22 21.70
N LEU A 21 -1.27 0.41 21.59
CA LEU A 21 -1.90 0.12 20.30
C LEU A 21 -2.42 1.38 19.60
N TYR A 22 -2.98 2.34 20.34
CA TYR A 22 -3.39 3.63 19.78
C TYR A 22 -2.19 4.48 19.33
N ALA A 23 -1.10 4.50 20.11
CA ALA A 23 0.11 5.23 19.75
C ALA A 23 0.79 4.64 18.51
N ASP A 24 0.85 3.31 18.40
CA ASP A 24 1.37 2.60 17.23
C ASP A 24 0.52 2.93 16.00
N SER A 25 -0.81 2.79 16.10
CA SER A 25 -1.72 3.14 15.00
C SER A 25 -1.64 4.61 14.58
N ALA A 26 -1.44 5.54 15.50
CA ALA A 26 -1.26 6.96 15.18
C ALA A 26 0.08 7.21 14.47
N SER A 27 1.13 6.48 14.85
CA SER A 27 2.44 6.54 14.19
C SER A 27 2.38 5.97 12.78
N ASP A 28 1.75 4.81 12.60
CA ASP A 28 1.58 4.18 11.28
C ASP A 28 0.76 5.08 10.33
N LEU A 29 -0.24 5.81 10.83
CA LEU A 29 -0.98 6.80 10.05
C LEU A 29 -0.14 8.03 9.69
N ALA A 30 0.78 8.44 10.56
CA ALA A 30 1.73 9.51 10.26
C ALA A 30 2.76 9.08 9.20
N ASP A 31 3.24 7.84 9.25
CA ASP A 31 4.14 7.25 8.25
C ASP A 31 3.43 7.14 6.89
N LEU A 32 2.18 6.65 6.86
CA LEU A 32 1.33 6.65 5.66
C LEU A 32 1.15 8.03 5.04
N ARG A 33 0.87 9.04 5.87
CA ARG A 33 0.77 10.43 5.41
C ARG A 33 2.10 10.90 4.81
N THR A 34 3.21 10.62 5.47
CA THR A 34 4.55 10.94 4.97
C THR A 34 4.81 10.30 3.60
N HIS A 35 4.43 9.04 3.41
CA HIS A 35 4.53 8.37 2.12
C HIS A 35 3.69 9.03 1.03
N ALA A 36 2.45 9.42 1.33
CA ALA A 36 1.61 10.14 0.38
C ALA A 36 2.17 11.53 0.03
N GLU A 37 2.74 12.23 1.01
CA GLU A 37 3.44 13.51 0.78
C GLU A 37 4.64 13.31 -0.17
N VAL A 38 5.47 12.30 0.05
CA VAL A 38 6.59 11.95 -0.86
C VAL A 38 6.11 11.64 -2.28
N LEU A 39 5.07 10.83 -2.41
CA LEU A 39 4.52 10.47 -3.72
C LEU A 39 3.90 11.69 -4.42
N THR A 40 3.30 12.61 -3.66
CA THR A 40 2.77 13.87 -4.20
C THR A 40 3.91 14.78 -4.67
N MET A 41 5.00 14.89 -3.92
CA MET A 41 6.20 15.62 -4.35
C MET A 41 6.77 15.04 -5.65
N TYR A 42 6.94 13.72 -5.72
CA TYR A 42 7.37 13.05 -6.95
C TYR A 42 6.44 13.35 -8.12
N THR A 43 5.13 13.30 -7.89
CA THR A 43 4.12 13.54 -8.93
C THR A 43 4.20 14.97 -9.45
N SER A 44 4.43 15.94 -8.57
CA SER A 44 4.68 17.34 -8.94
C SER A 44 5.92 17.47 -9.83
N ASP A 45 7.03 16.88 -9.42
CA ASP A 45 8.31 16.95 -10.15
C ASP A 45 8.27 16.19 -11.48
N SER A 46 7.41 15.17 -11.59
CA SER A 46 7.20 14.34 -12.77
C SER A 46 6.10 14.88 -13.70
N GLY A 47 5.81 16.18 -13.66
CA GLY A 47 4.85 16.83 -14.57
C GLY A 47 3.40 16.34 -14.37
N GLY A 48 3.06 15.93 -13.16
CA GLY A 48 1.75 15.42 -12.76
C GLY A 48 1.57 13.91 -12.93
N ALA A 49 2.60 13.16 -13.32
CA ALA A 49 2.54 11.70 -13.44
C ALA A 49 2.95 11.01 -12.14
N PHE A 50 2.15 10.04 -11.69
CA PHE A 50 2.49 9.21 -10.55
C PHE A 50 3.66 8.25 -10.86
N PRO A 51 4.36 7.72 -9.83
CA PRO A 51 5.50 6.85 -10.06
C PRO A 51 5.20 5.62 -10.91
N ASN A 52 6.09 5.41 -11.88
CA ASN A 52 6.15 4.24 -12.74
C ASN A 52 7.60 4.07 -13.22
N PHE A 53 8.26 3.03 -12.74
CA PHE A 53 9.71 2.84 -12.86
C PHE A 53 10.09 1.82 -13.92
N ILE A 54 9.17 0.93 -14.28
CA ILE A 54 9.39 -0.14 -15.26
C ILE A 54 8.67 0.23 -16.54
N ASP A 55 9.34 0.21 -17.69
CA ASP A 55 8.67 0.44 -18.97
C ASP A 55 7.67 -0.71 -19.24
N PRO A 56 6.36 -0.41 -19.40
CA PRO A 56 5.36 -1.44 -19.63
C PRO A 56 5.59 -2.25 -20.90
N LYS A 57 6.41 -1.80 -21.87
CA LYS A 57 6.68 -2.58 -23.09
C LYS A 57 7.38 -3.92 -22.81
N PHE A 58 8.20 -4.00 -21.77
CA PHE A 58 8.97 -5.21 -21.46
C PHE A 58 8.26 -6.13 -20.48
N GLY A 59 7.33 -5.60 -19.69
CA GLY A 59 6.58 -6.33 -18.66
C GLY A 59 7.41 -6.81 -17.48
N ILE A 60 8.73 -6.76 -17.57
CA ILE A 60 9.67 -7.07 -16.51
C ILE A 60 10.84 -6.08 -16.61
N GLY A 61 11.42 -5.68 -15.48
CA GLY A 61 12.57 -4.78 -15.48
C GLY A 61 13.25 -4.66 -14.13
N PRO A 62 14.42 -4.01 -14.07
CA PRO A 62 15.10 -3.73 -12.82
C PRO A 62 14.35 -2.63 -12.05
N ILE A 63 14.44 -2.68 -10.71
CA ILE A 63 14.02 -1.56 -9.85
C ILE A 63 15.21 -0.63 -9.66
N PRO A 64 15.13 0.65 -10.08
CA PRO A 64 16.22 1.60 -9.87
C PRO A 64 16.61 1.69 -8.38
N GLY A 65 17.92 1.62 -8.10
CA GLY A 65 18.43 1.62 -6.72
C GLY A 65 18.39 0.26 -6.01
N SER A 66 17.92 -0.81 -6.67
CA SER A 66 17.92 -2.19 -6.15
C SER A 66 19.00 -3.06 -6.81
N SER A 67 19.43 -4.11 -6.12
CA SER A 67 20.22 -5.21 -6.71
C SER A 67 19.34 -6.21 -7.50
N MET A 68 18.01 -6.07 -7.44
CA MET A 68 17.07 -6.90 -8.17
C MET A 68 17.15 -6.61 -9.67
N THR A 69 17.57 -7.62 -10.45
CA THR A 69 17.80 -7.48 -11.88
C THR A 69 16.53 -7.58 -12.73
N SER A 70 15.45 -8.15 -12.18
CA SER A 70 14.21 -8.40 -12.93
C SER A 70 13.03 -8.62 -11.99
N VAL A 71 12.02 -7.75 -12.04
CA VAL A 71 10.73 -7.94 -11.37
C VAL A 71 9.57 -7.69 -12.33
N PRO A 72 8.44 -8.41 -12.20
CA PRO A 72 7.24 -8.15 -13.00
C PRO A 72 6.79 -6.69 -12.89
N TYR A 73 6.19 -6.18 -13.96
CA TYR A 73 5.78 -4.77 -14.05
C TYR A 73 4.96 -4.32 -12.85
N PHE A 74 3.98 -5.11 -12.40
CA PHE A 74 3.16 -4.72 -11.25
C PHE A 74 3.83 -4.92 -9.89
N ALA A 75 4.95 -5.64 -9.82
CA ALA A 75 5.71 -5.80 -8.57
C ALA A 75 6.30 -4.47 -8.10
N GLN A 76 6.45 -3.48 -8.98
CA GLN A 76 6.87 -2.14 -8.59
C GLN A 76 5.92 -1.48 -7.57
N SER A 77 4.66 -1.94 -7.45
CA SER A 77 3.75 -1.51 -6.38
C SER A 77 4.23 -1.88 -4.97
N GLN A 78 5.05 -2.93 -4.84
CA GLN A 78 5.64 -3.38 -3.57
C GLN A 78 7.03 -2.76 -3.34
N PHE A 79 7.75 -2.46 -4.42
CA PHE A 79 9.11 -1.90 -4.37
C PHE A 79 9.16 -0.39 -4.63
N TRP A 80 8.01 0.27 -4.59
CA TRP A 80 7.83 1.66 -5.00
C TRP A 80 8.73 2.65 -4.27
N ALA A 81 9.09 2.34 -3.02
CA ALA A 81 9.91 3.21 -2.19
C ALA A 81 11.38 3.24 -2.65
N ILE A 82 11.91 2.12 -3.16
CA ILE A 82 13.36 1.97 -3.44
C ILE A 82 13.87 3.06 -4.40
N PRO A 83 13.22 3.32 -5.57
CA PRO A 83 13.69 4.35 -6.48
C PRO A 83 13.58 5.78 -5.92
N LEU A 84 12.79 5.99 -4.86
CA LEU A 84 12.53 7.30 -4.28
C LEU A 84 13.48 7.63 -3.11
N LEU A 85 14.17 6.64 -2.54
CA LEU A 85 15.00 6.82 -1.35
C LEU A 85 16.04 7.93 -1.49
N ALA A 86 16.80 7.92 -2.59
CA ALA A 86 17.91 8.85 -2.78
C ALA A 86 17.47 10.31 -2.98
N GLY A 87 16.24 10.54 -3.47
CA GLY A 87 15.75 11.86 -3.84
C GLY A 87 14.74 12.47 -2.87
N TYR A 88 13.93 11.64 -2.21
CA TYR A 88 12.77 12.09 -1.45
C TYR A 88 12.78 11.70 0.02
N TYR A 89 13.67 10.80 0.46
CA TYR A 89 13.79 10.41 1.86
C TYR A 89 15.14 10.84 2.42
N GLU A 90 15.13 11.74 3.42
CA GLU A 90 16.34 12.15 4.10
C GLU A 90 16.90 10.97 4.93
N ARG A 91 17.96 10.34 4.44
CA ARG A 91 18.73 9.28 5.16
C ARG A 91 17.99 7.98 5.41
N ALA A 92 16.92 7.69 4.67
CA ALA A 92 16.26 6.40 4.81
C ALA A 92 17.08 5.30 4.11
N ASP A 93 17.54 4.35 4.90
CA ASP A 93 17.84 3.00 4.41
C ASP A 93 16.52 2.35 3.97
N VAL A 94 16.55 1.45 2.99
CA VAL A 94 15.40 0.63 2.58
C VAL A 94 14.82 -0.13 3.78
N LEU A 95 15.65 -0.39 4.79
CA LEU A 95 15.30 -1.03 6.06
C LEU A 95 14.90 -0.05 7.17
N GLY A 96 14.70 1.23 6.83
CA GLY A 96 14.30 2.27 7.77
C GLY A 96 12.93 1.99 8.39
N GLU A 97 12.76 2.39 9.65
CA GLU A 97 11.53 2.09 10.41
C GLU A 97 10.25 2.62 9.76
N VAL A 98 10.36 3.72 9.00
CA VAL A 98 9.25 4.37 8.30
C VAL A 98 8.55 3.45 7.29
N PHE A 99 9.22 2.41 6.79
CA PHE A 99 8.64 1.48 5.80
C PHE A 99 7.97 0.25 6.44
N TYR A 100 7.94 0.16 7.76
CA TYR A 100 7.39 -0.97 8.50
C TYR A 100 6.38 -0.51 9.54
N LEU A 101 5.28 -1.24 9.69
CA LEU A 101 4.35 -1.00 10.80
C LEU A 101 5.06 -1.19 12.14
N ARG A 102 4.75 -0.34 13.11
CA ARG A 102 5.29 -0.48 14.47
C ARG A 102 4.76 -1.72 15.18
N SER A 103 3.55 -2.13 14.85
CA SER A 103 2.91 -3.32 15.42
C SER A 103 3.32 -4.62 14.73
N ALA A 104 4.01 -4.57 13.60
CA ALA A 104 4.45 -5.79 12.92
C ALA A 104 5.61 -6.41 13.72
N GLU A 105 5.46 -7.69 14.10
CA GLU A 105 6.59 -8.48 14.58
C GLU A 105 7.63 -8.51 13.47
N ARG A 106 8.76 -7.83 13.69
CA ARG A 106 9.91 -7.91 12.79
C ARG A 106 10.60 -9.23 13.10
N ASP A 107 10.47 -10.21 12.22
CA ASP A 107 11.31 -11.40 12.26
C ASP A 107 12.72 -10.99 11.79
N LEU A 108 13.48 -10.39 12.70
CA LEU A 108 14.83 -9.88 12.44
C LEU A 108 15.89 -10.99 12.48
N GLU A 109 15.54 -12.21 12.90
CA GLU A 109 16.50 -13.28 13.13
C GLU A 109 16.92 -14.05 11.85
N GLY A 110 16.39 -13.69 10.67
CA GLY A 110 16.54 -14.48 9.44
C GLY A 110 17.49 -13.98 8.34
N GLY A 111 18.00 -12.74 8.40
CA GLY A 111 19.09 -12.23 7.56
C GLY A 111 18.94 -12.26 6.02
N THR A 112 17.84 -12.72 5.44
CA THR A 112 17.67 -12.84 3.98
C THR A 112 16.42 -12.14 3.49
N LEU A 113 16.58 -10.87 3.07
CA LEU A 113 15.93 -10.16 1.94
C LEU A 113 14.41 -10.32 1.69
N GLY A 114 13.64 -10.90 2.60
CA GLY A 114 12.19 -11.05 2.50
C GLY A 114 11.41 -9.89 3.13
N HIS A 115 12.07 -8.79 3.48
CA HIS A 115 11.45 -7.66 4.16
C HIS A 115 10.70 -6.75 3.17
N ASN A 116 9.62 -7.26 2.59
CA ASN A 116 8.69 -6.40 1.87
C ASN A 116 8.22 -5.28 2.82
N PRO A 117 8.24 -4.02 2.37
CA PRO A 117 7.73 -2.92 3.18
C PRO A 117 6.29 -3.22 3.58
N SER A 118 5.88 -2.76 4.76
CA SER A 118 4.50 -2.97 5.24
C SER A 118 3.48 -2.19 4.41
N TYR A 119 3.95 -1.25 3.58
CA TYR A 119 3.14 -0.33 2.80
C TYR A 119 3.21 -0.66 1.30
N VAL A 120 2.05 -0.76 0.65
CA VAL A 120 1.91 -1.00 -0.79
C VAL A 120 1.37 0.23 -1.47
N TYR A 121 1.99 0.55 -2.60
CA TYR A 121 1.51 1.59 -3.50
C TYR A 121 0.39 1.05 -4.38
N GLY A 122 -0.65 1.85 -4.59
CA GLY A 122 -1.84 1.41 -5.33
C GLY A 122 -1.48 0.98 -6.76
N ALA A 123 -1.64 -0.30 -7.09
CA ALA A 123 -1.35 -0.79 -8.44
C ALA A 123 -2.20 -0.10 -9.52
N THR A 124 -3.37 0.44 -9.16
CA THR A 124 -4.20 1.27 -10.06
C THR A 124 -3.51 2.49 -10.66
N PHE A 125 -2.40 2.97 -10.10
CA PHE A 125 -1.62 4.08 -10.67
C PHE A 125 -0.60 3.64 -11.73
N LEU A 126 -0.46 2.32 -11.95
CA LEU A 126 0.43 1.71 -12.95
C LEU A 126 -0.28 1.35 -14.26
N ALA A 127 -1.59 1.57 -14.36
CA ALA A 127 -2.36 1.28 -15.56
C ALA A 127 -3.55 2.22 -15.71
N PHE A 128 -3.92 2.51 -16.96
CA PHE A 128 -5.07 3.36 -17.25
C PHE A 128 -6.38 2.71 -16.75
N PRO A 129 -7.40 3.51 -16.40
CA PRO A 129 -8.70 3.04 -15.89
C PRO A 129 -9.31 1.85 -16.63
N ALA A 130 -9.22 1.83 -17.96
CA ALA A 130 -9.79 0.77 -18.81
C ALA A 130 -9.17 -0.62 -18.57
N PHE A 131 -7.94 -0.70 -18.04
CA PHE A 131 -7.32 -1.97 -17.66
C PHE A 131 -8.03 -2.64 -16.47
N TRP A 132 -8.58 -1.83 -15.58
CA TRP A 132 -9.21 -2.29 -14.34
C TRP A 132 -10.71 -2.55 -14.47
N ASN A 133 -11.24 -2.38 -15.68
CA ASN A 133 -12.63 -2.70 -15.99
C ASN A 133 -12.66 -3.99 -16.82
N PRO A 134 -13.30 -5.07 -16.34
CA PRO A 134 -13.31 -6.35 -17.03
C PRO A 134 -13.96 -6.31 -18.43
N GLU A 135 -14.84 -5.34 -18.70
CA GLU A 135 -15.50 -5.18 -19.99
C GLU A 135 -14.60 -4.49 -21.03
N THR A 136 -13.66 -3.66 -20.60
CA THR A 136 -12.78 -2.88 -21.50
C THR A 136 -11.31 -3.28 -21.44
N ARG A 137 -10.96 -4.21 -20.55
CA ARG A 137 -9.58 -4.65 -20.34
C ARG A 137 -9.05 -5.35 -21.59
N THR A 138 -7.91 -4.90 -22.07
CA THR A 138 -7.16 -5.52 -23.18
C THR A 138 -5.85 -6.11 -22.67
N ALA A 139 -5.24 -6.99 -23.46
CA ALA A 139 -3.91 -7.50 -23.16
C ALA A 139 -2.89 -6.35 -23.03
N PRO A 140 -1.94 -6.44 -22.07
CA PRO A 140 -0.79 -5.54 -22.00
C PRO A 140 -0.02 -5.44 -23.32
N PRO A 141 0.72 -4.34 -23.57
CA PRO A 141 0.95 -3.22 -22.66
C PRO A 141 0.06 -2.00 -22.93
N ALA A 142 -0.89 -2.07 -23.87
CA ALA A 142 -1.59 -0.90 -24.41
C ALA A 142 -2.32 -0.04 -23.36
N GLN A 143 -2.70 -0.64 -22.24
CA GLN A 143 -3.39 0.04 -21.14
C GLN A 143 -2.52 0.24 -19.90
N LEU A 144 -1.23 -0.08 -19.97
CA LEU A 144 -0.28 0.10 -18.88
C LEU A 144 0.50 1.40 -19.05
N GLY A 145 0.80 2.06 -17.94
CA GLY A 145 1.57 3.30 -17.95
C GLY A 145 1.32 4.15 -16.70
N ALA A 146 2.08 5.23 -16.58
CA ALA A 146 1.90 6.18 -15.50
C ALA A 146 0.54 6.89 -15.64
N VAL A 147 -0.23 6.88 -14.56
CA VAL A 147 -1.45 7.69 -14.46
C VAL A 147 -1.08 9.11 -14.04
N ARG A 148 -1.84 10.09 -14.52
CA ARG A 148 -1.67 11.49 -14.13
C ARG A 148 -2.63 11.88 -13.00
N ILE A 149 -2.23 12.85 -12.17
CA ILE A 149 -3.05 13.32 -11.05
C ILE A 149 -4.38 13.94 -11.48
N ASP A 150 -4.41 14.57 -12.66
CA ASP A 150 -5.62 15.12 -13.29
C ASP A 150 -6.63 14.04 -13.74
N GLN A 151 -6.23 12.77 -13.78
CA GLN A 151 -7.10 11.64 -14.06
C GLN A 151 -7.78 11.10 -12.80
N VAL A 152 -7.39 11.51 -11.59
CA VAL A 152 -7.98 11.00 -10.34
C VAL A 152 -9.29 11.72 -10.04
N ARG A 153 -10.41 10.98 -10.02
CA ARG A 153 -11.75 11.58 -9.82
C ARG A 153 -12.14 11.78 -8.37
N TYR A 154 -11.65 10.92 -7.47
CA TYR A 154 -12.07 10.87 -6.07
C TYR A 154 -10.86 10.94 -5.14
N SER A 155 -10.08 12.04 -5.19
CA SER A 155 -8.78 12.13 -4.50
C SER A 155 -8.84 11.81 -3.00
N SER A 156 -9.90 12.20 -2.30
CA SER A 156 -10.08 11.94 -0.86
C SER A 156 -10.54 10.51 -0.52
N ARG A 157 -10.96 9.74 -1.53
CA ARG A 157 -11.47 8.36 -1.41
C ARG A 157 -10.67 7.35 -2.23
N LYS A 158 -9.63 7.82 -2.93
CA LYS A 158 -8.69 7.02 -3.71
C LYS A 158 -7.41 6.85 -2.89
N ALA A 159 -7.17 5.63 -2.42
CA ALA A 159 -5.98 5.28 -1.68
C ALA A 159 -4.77 5.32 -2.63
N LEU A 160 -3.73 6.01 -2.19
CA LEU A 160 -2.44 6.09 -2.86
C LEU A 160 -1.47 5.03 -2.33
N VAL A 161 -1.45 4.86 -1.01
CA VAL A 161 -0.66 3.85 -0.29
C VAL A 161 -1.49 3.25 0.82
N ASP A 162 -1.38 1.96 1.04
CA ASP A 162 -2.03 1.28 2.15
C ASP A 162 -1.16 0.18 2.77
N VAL A 163 -1.67 -0.48 3.80
CA VAL A 163 -0.90 -1.45 4.58
C VAL A 163 -1.20 -2.88 4.15
N ILE A 164 -0.17 -3.67 3.79
CA ILE A 164 -0.29 -5.09 3.42
C ILE A 164 -0.95 -5.90 4.53
N ALA A 165 -0.47 -5.71 5.77
CA ALA A 165 -0.86 -6.49 6.94
C ALA A 165 -2.32 -6.29 7.38
N SER A 166 -2.98 -5.23 6.91
CA SER A 166 -4.42 -5.03 7.16
C SER A 166 -5.30 -6.06 6.45
N ASN A 167 -4.74 -6.76 5.45
CA ASN A 167 -5.33 -7.94 4.82
C ASN A 167 -4.89 -9.23 5.52
N GLY A 168 -4.73 -9.19 6.85
CA GLY A 168 -4.41 -10.34 7.68
C GLY A 168 -5.15 -11.53 7.11
N ARG A 169 -4.36 -12.46 6.53
CA ARG A 169 -4.77 -13.52 5.59
C ARG A 169 -6.27 -13.47 5.38
N MET A 170 -6.75 -12.86 4.28
CA MET A 170 -8.14 -13.07 3.87
C MET A 170 -8.37 -14.57 3.86
N ASN A 171 -8.86 -15.11 4.97
CA ASN A 171 -9.47 -16.41 4.99
C ASN A 171 -10.56 -16.26 3.94
N GLU A 172 -10.63 -17.19 2.99
CA GLU A 172 -11.52 -17.11 1.82
C GLU A 172 -12.99 -16.81 2.19
N SER A 173 -13.35 -16.95 3.48
CA SER A 173 -14.62 -16.56 4.07
C SER A 173 -14.90 -15.04 4.18
N GLY A 174 -13.90 -14.16 4.06
CA GLY A 174 -14.12 -12.70 4.14
C GLY A 174 -14.58 -12.18 5.53
N GLU A 175 -14.56 -13.03 6.56
CA GLU A 175 -15.07 -12.71 7.91
C GLU A 175 -13.98 -12.09 8.81
N GLY A 176 -13.44 -10.95 8.41
CA GLY A 176 -12.63 -10.10 9.29
C GLY A 176 -13.51 -9.17 10.12
N ARG A 177 -14.36 -9.69 11.02
CA ARG A 177 -15.15 -8.84 11.93
C ARG A 177 -14.19 -8.11 12.88
N GLY A 178 -13.95 -6.82 12.62
CA GLY A 178 -13.09 -5.95 13.42
C GLY A 178 -11.78 -5.53 12.76
N SER A 179 -11.43 -6.04 11.57
CA SER A 179 -10.23 -5.60 10.87
C SER A 179 -10.39 -4.16 10.38
N ARG A 180 -9.46 -3.30 10.79
CA ARG A 180 -9.34 -1.92 10.32
C ARG A 180 -8.26 -1.87 9.24
N VAL A 181 -8.53 -1.11 8.19
CA VAL A 181 -7.59 -0.80 7.11
C VAL A 181 -7.00 0.58 7.39
N LEU A 182 -5.71 0.74 7.13
CA LEU A 182 -5.01 2.01 7.20
C LEU A 182 -4.55 2.35 5.79
N ALA A 183 -4.85 3.57 5.34
CA ALA A 183 -4.45 4.06 4.03
C ALA A 183 -4.19 5.56 4.05
N ALA A 184 -3.31 6.00 3.15
CA ALA A 184 -3.21 7.39 2.73
C ALA A 184 -3.83 7.57 1.36
N PHE A 185 -4.42 8.75 1.14
CA PHE A 185 -5.21 9.09 -0.02
C PHE A 185 -4.49 10.10 -0.90
N VAL A 186 -4.95 10.24 -2.15
CA VAL A 186 -4.37 11.16 -3.14
C VAL A 186 -4.45 12.63 -2.69
N ASP A 187 -5.39 13.00 -1.81
CA ASP A 187 -5.47 14.34 -1.23
C ASP A 187 -4.43 14.61 -0.11
N GLY A 188 -3.52 13.67 0.16
CA GLY A 188 -2.44 13.80 1.13
C GLY A 188 -2.85 13.47 2.57
N SER A 189 -4.08 13.03 2.80
CA SER A 189 -4.54 12.66 4.14
C SER A 189 -4.46 11.15 4.38
N ALA A 190 -4.45 10.73 5.65
CA ALA A 190 -4.44 9.32 6.03
C ALA A 190 -5.56 9.01 7.02
N ALA A 191 -6.14 7.81 6.94
CA ALA A 191 -7.21 7.40 7.83
C ALA A 191 -7.19 5.90 8.11
N SER A 192 -7.82 5.54 9.23
CA SER A 192 -8.15 4.17 9.58
C SER A 192 -9.67 3.97 9.52
N PHE A 193 -10.13 2.91 8.85
CA PHE A 193 -11.55 2.63 8.68
C PHE A 193 -11.84 1.11 8.70
N PRO A 194 -13.07 0.68 9.01
CA PRO A 194 -13.47 -0.72 8.92
C PRO A 194 -13.31 -1.30 7.51
N LEU A 195 -12.88 -2.56 7.38
CA LEU A 195 -12.78 -3.24 6.08
C LEU A 195 -14.11 -3.23 5.30
N GLY A 196 -15.26 -3.23 5.96
CA GLY A 196 -16.58 -3.17 5.31
C GLY A 196 -16.88 -1.86 4.56
N GLU A 197 -16.13 -0.80 4.85
CA GLU A 197 -16.22 0.50 4.16
C GLU A 197 -15.38 0.54 2.88
N THR A 198 -14.60 -0.51 2.60
CA THR A 198 -13.86 -0.66 1.34
C THR A 198 -14.74 -1.20 0.23
N GLU A 199 -14.40 -0.83 -1.01
CA GLU A 199 -14.89 -1.55 -2.17
C GLU A 199 -14.17 -2.90 -2.32
N PRO A 200 -14.83 -3.94 -2.87
CA PRO A 200 -14.25 -5.28 -2.99
C PRO A 200 -12.98 -5.35 -3.85
N GLY A 201 -12.74 -4.33 -4.67
CA GLY A 201 -11.67 -4.31 -5.65
C GLY A 201 -11.87 -5.29 -6.81
N TYR A 202 -10.82 -5.50 -7.60
CA TYR A 202 -10.76 -6.37 -8.75
C TYR A 202 -9.98 -7.64 -8.40
N PHE A 203 -10.69 -8.76 -8.23
CA PHE A 203 -10.18 -9.99 -7.60
C PHE A 203 -8.97 -10.62 -8.30
N ASP A 204 -8.94 -10.59 -9.64
CA ASP A 204 -7.82 -11.18 -10.41
C ASP A 204 -6.61 -10.23 -10.44
N GLY A 205 -6.71 -9.06 -9.81
CA GLY A 205 -5.68 -8.03 -9.73
C GLY A 205 -5.06 -7.74 -11.10
N THR A 206 -3.80 -8.13 -11.24
CA THR A 206 -2.99 -7.90 -12.43
C THR A 206 -3.22 -8.92 -13.55
N GLY A 207 -4.05 -9.94 -13.32
CA GLY A 207 -4.32 -11.05 -14.23
C GLY A 207 -3.12 -11.98 -14.45
N SER A 208 -3.33 -13.06 -15.20
CA SER A 208 -2.28 -14.03 -15.58
C SER A 208 -1.45 -13.61 -16.79
N TRP A 209 -1.24 -12.30 -16.96
CA TRP A 209 -0.52 -11.75 -18.12
C TRP A 209 0.97 -11.77 -17.86
N GLU A 210 1.63 -12.90 -18.09
CA GLU A 210 3.08 -13.00 -18.00
C GLU A 210 3.76 -12.22 -19.15
N PRO A 211 4.85 -11.46 -18.88
CA PRO A 211 5.56 -11.31 -17.61
C PRO A 211 5.10 -10.12 -16.73
N TRP A 212 4.02 -9.41 -17.10
CA TRP A 212 3.56 -8.20 -16.41
C TRP A 212 2.98 -8.45 -15.02
N GLY A 213 2.21 -9.52 -14.90
CA GLY A 213 1.44 -9.85 -13.70
C GLY A 213 2.32 -10.33 -12.56
N THR A 214 1.87 -10.11 -11.33
CA THR A 214 2.45 -10.73 -10.13
C THR A 214 1.75 -12.05 -9.77
N GLY A 215 1.13 -12.70 -10.76
CA GLY A 215 0.19 -13.79 -10.58
C GLY A 215 -1.12 -13.36 -9.90
N ARG A 216 -1.86 -14.34 -9.34
CA ARG A 216 -3.01 -14.10 -8.45
C ARG A 216 -2.51 -13.64 -7.09
N TYR A 217 -1.86 -12.48 -7.04
CA TYR A 217 -1.57 -11.85 -5.77
C TYR A 217 -2.86 -11.20 -5.31
N PRO A 218 -3.47 -11.65 -4.19
CA PRO A 218 -4.55 -10.92 -3.55
C PRO A 218 -3.91 -9.70 -2.88
N GLY A 219 -3.48 -8.75 -3.70
CA GLY A 219 -3.10 -7.43 -3.22
C GLY A 219 -4.27 -6.80 -2.49
N THR A 220 -4.03 -5.62 -1.94
CA THR A 220 -5.01 -4.99 -1.10
C THR A 220 -6.25 -4.61 -1.92
N ARG A 221 -7.43 -4.59 -1.29
CA ARG A 221 -8.66 -4.12 -1.96
C ARG A 221 -8.52 -2.71 -2.51
N LEU A 222 -7.63 -1.92 -1.90
CA LEU A 222 -7.35 -0.53 -2.27
C LEU A 222 -6.34 -0.44 -3.43
N ALA A 223 -5.55 -1.49 -3.68
CA ALA A 223 -4.58 -1.52 -4.76
C ALA A 223 -5.19 -1.84 -6.13
N TYR A 224 -6.36 -2.48 -6.17
CA TYR A 224 -7.01 -2.96 -7.40
C TYR A 224 -8.48 -2.52 -7.48
N THR A 225 -8.74 -1.29 -7.88
CA THR A 225 -10.10 -0.71 -7.94
C THR A 225 -10.70 -0.90 -9.31
N ILE A 226 -11.99 -1.25 -9.39
CA ILE A 226 -12.73 -1.21 -10.65
C ILE A 226 -12.65 0.21 -11.22
N ASP A 227 -12.39 0.32 -12.53
CA ASP A 227 -12.12 1.59 -13.24
C ASP A 227 -10.87 2.35 -12.73
N GLY A 228 -9.99 1.71 -11.96
CA GLY A 228 -8.68 2.24 -11.60
C GLY A 228 -8.76 3.52 -10.76
N VAL A 229 -8.15 4.59 -11.26
CA VAL A 229 -8.18 5.93 -10.62
C VAL A 229 -9.47 6.71 -10.84
N HIS A 230 -10.34 6.23 -11.73
CA HIS A 230 -11.70 6.78 -11.89
C HIS A 230 -12.68 6.21 -10.85
N GLY A 231 -12.35 5.09 -10.22
CA GLY A 231 -13.09 4.50 -9.12
C GLY A 231 -12.71 5.12 -7.76
N PHE A 232 -13.39 4.68 -6.71
CA PHE A 232 -13.10 5.02 -5.32
C PHE A 232 -12.84 3.74 -4.52
N ASP A 233 -12.01 3.84 -3.49
CA ASP A 233 -11.61 2.69 -2.68
C ASP A 233 -12.43 2.57 -1.39
N VAL A 234 -12.97 3.70 -0.92
CA VAL A 234 -13.77 3.80 0.31
C VAL A 234 -15.13 4.43 0.02
N LYS A 235 -16.20 3.90 0.63
CA LYS A 235 -17.61 4.30 0.37
C LYS A 235 -17.98 5.68 0.88
N ALA A 236 -17.49 6.06 2.04
CA ALA A 236 -17.78 7.35 2.67
C ALA A 236 -16.56 7.84 3.43
N ARG A 237 -16.34 9.16 3.40
CA ARG A 237 -15.30 9.82 4.16
C ARG A 237 -15.72 11.23 4.52
#